data_AF-A0A849ZNE5-F1
#
_entry.id   AF-A0A849ZNE5-F1
#
_cell.length_a   1.000
_cell.length_b   1.000
_cell.length_c   1.000
_cell.angle_alpha   90.00
_cell.angle_beta   90.00
_cell.angle_gamma   90.00
#
_symmetry.space_group_name_H-M   'P 1'
#
loop_
_entity.id
_entity.type
_entity.pdbx_description
1 polymer ?
#
loop_
_entity_poly.entity_id
_entity_poly.type
_entity_poly.pdbx_seq_one_letter_code
_entity_poly.pdbx_strand_id
1 'polypeptide(L)'
;MGTTASCTMPLVRRRSSLVPAVLALLGLASACGGEDDDDDKITLEGSVELLDSFEYSTGQLPSTGPVQVSLTVSGSAVAKLSLPAVASDEDGDPTLYAAGQGTLEVSGGFFLDGSLKVDQPGLPKYDGDLPGLADVSLPISGSVPVSGLALEEPVTVSAAIEPGDLPPIPLPGGLPGSLQLSVADGSTIDVTVEGSCASVGESTAELRGVAVRSGTVILDIAVELDIPVVGSQTIDIGTVEVPVPESTYDAVAKASGVSLQEPPQGPKAPVCSSKTTESGEGGSGGAPGPIPSTGSSSSSSSSSGTSSTSASTSSSNSSSSSGVVYECTTDSECGADAVCRLNECKAVYDVCLNTTLHVGDLSLVEGDAEFGGHGPEVKLDIAPLVGPAGKLQLIVHLSMKETQSDWSTGTNSETFNFNYPISEVLEPGLGWTYVDTDTSDDPLAGWENYLLSAVCSGDTFGNDIGTGSSYSWCEIQVGCVTVVEE
;
A
#
# COMPACT_ATOMS: atom_id res chain seq x y z
N MET A 1 66.48 17.40 -4.66
CA MET A 1 65.81 16.33 -3.90
C MET A 1 64.44 16.86 -3.54
N GLY A 2 63.41 16.28 -4.16
CA GLY A 2 62.10 16.89 -4.32
C GLY A 2 61.19 16.76 -3.10
N THR A 3 60.51 17.85 -2.79
CA THR A 3 59.39 17.94 -1.84
C THR A 3 58.09 17.70 -2.58
N THR A 4 57.36 16.63 -2.24
CA THR A 4 55.99 16.39 -2.70
C THR A 4 55.01 16.79 -1.61
N ALA A 5 54.21 17.81 -1.90
CA ALA A 5 53.07 18.23 -1.09
C ALA A 5 51.89 17.27 -1.32
N SER A 6 51.22 16.86 -0.23
CA SER A 6 50.01 16.05 -0.25
C SER A 6 48.80 16.95 -0.10
N CYS A 7 47.89 16.95 -1.09
CA CYS A 7 46.61 17.64 -1.04
C CYS A 7 45.55 16.70 -0.47
N THR A 8 44.96 17.08 0.66
CA THR A 8 43.76 16.46 1.22
C THR A 8 42.53 17.14 0.61
N MET A 9 41.66 16.38 -0.06
CA MET A 9 40.33 16.86 -0.46
C MET A 9 39.26 16.36 0.51
N PRO A 10 38.23 17.18 0.81
CA PRO A 10 37.08 16.75 1.61
C PRO A 10 36.12 15.94 0.73
N LEU A 11 35.79 14.73 1.18
CA LEU A 11 34.91 13.79 0.49
C LEU A 11 33.46 14.08 0.92
N VAL A 12 32.75 14.85 0.11
CA VAL A 12 31.29 15.02 0.23
C VAL A 12 30.63 13.76 -0.34
N ARG A 13 30.17 12.85 0.53
CA ARG A 13 29.35 11.70 0.15
C ARG A 13 27.96 12.19 -0.26
N ARG A 14 27.73 12.35 -1.57
CA ARG A 14 26.38 12.27 -2.14
C ARG A 14 25.98 10.79 -2.17
N ARG A 15 24.86 10.45 -1.52
CA ARG A 15 24.19 9.15 -1.68
C ARG A 15 23.68 9.09 -3.12
N SER A 16 24.43 8.43 -3.99
CA SER A 16 23.93 7.94 -5.27
C SER A 16 23.31 6.58 -4.99
N SER A 17 22.00 6.48 -5.11
CA SER A 17 21.29 5.20 -5.17
C SER A 17 21.84 4.41 -6.35
N LEU A 18 22.71 3.44 -6.04
CA LEU A 18 23.15 2.43 -6.99
C LEU A 18 22.07 1.35 -6.96
N VAL A 19 21.04 1.55 -7.77
CA VAL A 19 20.12 0.49 -8.19
C VAL A 19 21.00 -0.62 -8.77
N PRO A 20 20.94 -1.87 -8.25
CA PRO A 20 21.63 -2.97 -8.90
C PRO A 20 21.04 -3.10 -10.29
N ALA A 21 21.92 -3.01 -11.30
CA ALA A 21 21.55 -3.21 -12.69
C ALA A 21 20.93 -4.60 -12.82
N VAL A 22 19.60 -4.66 -12.86
CA VAL A 22 18.84 -5.80 -13.33
C VAL A 22 19.45 -6.15 -14.68
N LEU A 23 20.03 -7.34 -14.75
CA LEU A 23 20.56 -7.92 -15.96
C LEU A 23 19.37 -8.09 -16.91
N ALA A 24 19.09 -7.04 -17.69
CA ALA A 24 18.19 -7.12 -18.82
C ALA A 24 18.78 -8.19 -19.74
N LEU A 25 18.24 -9.41 -19.66
CA LEU A 25 18.37 -10.37 -20.75
C LEU A 25 17.83 -9.64 -21.97
N LEU A 26 18.74 -9.15 -22.81
CA LEU A 26 18.43 -8.78 -24.17
C LEU A 26 17.85 -10.04 -24.80
N GLY A 27 16.53 -10.04 -24.98
CA GLY A 27 15.85 -10.84 -25.96
C GLY A 27 16.44 -10.48 -27.31
N LEU A 28 17.48 -11.21 -27.71
CA LEU A 28 17.89 -11.33 -29.09
C LEU A 28 16.68 -11.93 -29.80
N ALA A 29 15.90 -11.05 -30.43
CA ALA A 29 14.87 -11.42 -31.39
C ALA A 29 15.49 -12.39 -32.40
N SER A 30 15.13 -13.66 -32.24
CA SER A 30 15.35 -14.71 -33.21
C SER A 30 14.44 -14.43 -34.41
N ALA A 31 14.83 -13.49 -35.26
CA ALA A 31 14.29 -13.35 -36.59
C ALA A 31 14.85 -14.48 -37.47
N CYS A 32 14.28 -15.68 -37.31
CA CYS A 32 14.49 -16.79 -38.24
C CYS A 32 13.17 -16.96 -39.00
N GLY A 33 13.18 -16.48 -40.25
CA GLY A 33 12.00 -16.42 -41.10
C GLY A 33 11.46 -17.79 -41.49
N GLY A 34 10.22 -18.04 -41.11
CA GLY A 34 9.24 -18.76 -41.90
C GLY A 34 8.12 -17.76 -42.23
N GLU A 35 7.76 -17.65 -43.50
CA GLU A 35 6.58 -16.91 -43.97
C GLU A 35 5.35 -17.76 -43.59
N ASP A 36 4.97 -17.74 -42.31
CA ASP A 36 3.66 -18.22 -41.86
C ASP A 36 2.76 -16.98 -41.72
N ASP A 37 1.53 -17.05 -42.27
CA ASP A 37 0.53 -15.97 -42.43
C ASP A 37 -0.01 -15.40 -41.08
N ASP A 38 0.86 -15.13 -40.09
CA ASP A 38 0.55 -14.56 -38.78
C ASP A 38 0.63 -13.01 -38.76
N ASP A 39 0.74 -12.36 -39.92
CA ASP A 39 0.92 -10.89 -40.10
C ASP A 39 -0.19 -10.03 -39.47
N ASP A 40 -1.22 -10.67 -38.93
CA ASP A 40 -2.48 -10.06 -38.54
C ASP A 40 -2.71 -10.00 -37.01
N LYS A 41 -1.82 -10.57 -36.19
CA LYS A 41 -1.97 -10.53 -34.73
C LYS A 41 -1.20 -9.37 -34.11
N ILE A 42 -1.85 -8.67 -33.19
CA ILE A 42 -1.19 -7.70 -32.30
C ILE A 42 -0.95 -8.34 -30.93
N THR A 43 0.11 -7.92 -30.24
CA THR A 43 0.36 -8.32 -28.85
C THR A 43 0.15 -7.12 -27.95
N LEU A 44 -0.80 -7.23 -27.02
CA LEU A 44 -0.99 -6.25 -25.96
C LEU A 44 0.04 -6.53 -24.86
N GLU A 45 0.86 -5.54 -24.56
CA GLU A 45 1.86 -5.61 -23.49
C GLU A 45 1.50 -4.65 -22.36
N GLY A 46 1.47 -5.17 -21.13
CA GLY A 46 1.21 -4.43 -19.90
C GLY A 46 2.26 -4.72 -18.84
N SER A 47 2.51 -3.75 -17.97
CA SER A 47 3.44 -3.89 -16.84
C SER A 47 2.91 -3.13 -15.64
N VAL A 48 2.94 -3.76 -14.46
CA VAL A 48 2.51 -3.16 -13.19
C VAL A 48 3.60 -3.39 -12.13
N GLU A 49 4.03 -2.33 -11.46
CA GLU A 49 4.94 -2.42 -10.31
C GLU A 49 4.15 -2.86 -9.08
N LEU A 50 4.47 -4.05 -8.58
CA LEU A 50 3.68 -4.72 -7.55
C LEU A 50 4.12 -4.34 -6.15
N LEU A 51 5.41 -4.10 -5.88
CA LEU A 51 5.91 -3.88 -4.52
C LEU A 51 6.42 -2.46 -4.33
N ASP A 52 5.85 -1.49 -5.05
CA ASP A 52 6.24 -0.09 -4.89
C ASP A 52 6.04 0.33 -3.42
N SER A 53 7.12 0.84 -2.82
CA SER A 53 7.18 1.27 -1.43
C SER A 53 6.87 0.19 -0.37
N PHE A 54 6.94 -1.11 -0.69
CA PHE A 54 6.79 -2.17 0.31
C PHE A 54 8.01 -2.22 1.24
N GLU A 55 7.78 -2.02 2.53
CA GLU A 55 8.77 -2.15 3.60
C GLU A 55 8.09 -2.73 4.85
N TYR A 56 8.70 -3.73 5.46
CA TYR A 56 8.22 -4.37 6.68
C TYR A 56 9.37 -4.57 7.66
N SER A 57 9.21 -4.12 8.90
CA SER A 57 10.19 -4.35 9.97
C SER A 57 9.70 -5.43 10.93
N THR A 58 10.59 -6.37 11.25
CA THR A 58 10.30 -7.45 12.22
C THR A 58 10.40 -6.97 13.67
N GLY A 59 10.95 -5.78 13.91
CA GLY A 59 11.44 -5.40 15.23
C GLY A 59 12.56 -6.33 15.74
N GLN A 60 12.96 -6.15 17.00
CA GLN A 60 14.00 -6.98 17.63
C GLN A 60 13.45 -8.37 17.98
N LEU A 61 14.13 -9.41 17.52
CA LEU A 61 13.77 -10.81 17.71
C LEU A 61 14.92 -11.62 18.33
N PRO A 62 14.66 -12.39 19.41
CA PRO A 62 13.49 -12.25 20.28
C PRO A 62 13.46 -10.84 20.90
N SER A 63 12.27 -10.36 21.31
CA SER A 63 12.10 -9.03 21.91
C SER A 63 12.90 -8.83 23.20
N THR A 64 13.29 -9.93 23.85
CA THR A 64 14.23 -9.95 24.97
C THR A 64 15.26 -11.04 24.76
N GLY A 65 16.53 -10.75 24.99
CA GLY A 65 17.58 -11.76 24.96
C GLY A 65 18.98 -11.15 24.90
N PRO A 66 20.02 -11.95 25.16
CA PRO A 66 21.40 -11.50 25.00
C PRO A 66 21.83 -11.40 23.54
N VAL A 67 21.06 -11.95 22.60
CA VAL A 67 21.25 -11.81 21.16
C VAL A 67 19.90 -11.50 20.55
N GLN A 68 19.80 -10.40 19.80
CA GLN A 68 18.58 -9.95 19.15
C GLN A 68 18.91 -9.51 17.73
N VAL A 69 18.02 -9.82 16.79
CA VAL A 69 18.12 -9.47 15.37
C VAL A 69 16.88 -8.69 14.98
N SER A 70 17.05 -7.56 14.29
CA SER A 70 15.96 -6.87 13.63
C SER A 70 16.19 -6.91 12.13
N LEU A 71 15.19 -7.33 11.36
CA LEU A 71 15.22 -7.33 9.92
C LEU A 71 14.21 -6.31 9.39
N THR A 72 14.58 -5.63 8.33
CA THR A 72 13.69 -4.84 7.48
C THR A 72 13.67 -5.50 6.11
N VAL A 73 12.51 -5.96 5.69
CA VAL A 73 12.27 -6.59 4.40
C VAL A 73 11.65 -5.54 3.48
N SER A 74 12.31 -5.26 2.37
CA SER A 74 11.78 -4.41 1.30
C SER A 74 11.64 -5.22 0.02
N GLY A 75 10.82 -4.76 -0.92
CA GLY A 75 10.49 -5.53 -2.11
C GLY A 75 10.51 -4.69 -3.38
N SER A 76 10.80 -5.34 -4.51
CA SER A 76 10.50 -4.80 -5.84
C SER A 76 10.07 -5.95 -6.74
N ALA A 77 8.89 -5.83 -7.34
CA ALA A 77 8.37 -6.83 -8.25
C ALA A 77 7.55 -6.18 -9.36
N VAL A 78 7.52 -6.82 -10.51
CA VAL A 78 6.80 -6.39 -11.70
C VAL A 78 5.98 -7.56 -12.23
N ALA A 79 4.68 -7.34 -12.42
CA ALA A 79 3.83 -8.20 -13.23
C ALA A 79 3.86 -7.72 -14.68
N LYS A 80 4.13 -8.62 -15.62
CA LYS A 80 4.08 -8.39 -17.07
C LYS A 80 2.98 -9.24 -17.68
N LEU A 81 2.15 -8.59 -18.48
CA LEU A 81 1.04 -9.21 -19.19
C LEU A 81 1.32 -9.12 -20.68
N SER A 82 1.24 -10.25 -21.39
CA SER A 82 1.39 -10.32 -22.84
C SER A 82 0.20 -11.09 -23.42
N LEU A 83 -0.65 -10.42 -24.18
CA LEU A 83 -1.90 -11.01 -24.69
C LEU A 83 -1.97 -10.87 -26.22
N PRO A 84 -2.01 -11.98 -26.98
CA PRO A 84 -2.28 -11.91 -28.41
C PRO A 84 -3.75 -11.52 -28.64
N ALA A 85 -3.96 -10.55 -29.52
CA ALA A 85 -5.26 -10.02 -29.87
C ALA A 85 -5.36 -9.71 -31.37
N VAL A 86 -6.60 -9.55 -31.84
CA VAL A 86 -6.94 -9.05 -33.17
C VAL A 86 -7.88 -7.87 -33.01
N ALA A 87 -7.55 -6.76 -33.64
CA ALA A 87 -8.44 -5.61 -33.72
C ALA A 87 -9.30 -5.74 -34.98
N SER A 88 -10.60 -5.53 -34.86
CA SER A 88 -11.54 -5.68 -35.94
C SER A 88 -12.48 -4.49 -36.07
N ASP A 89 -12.92 -4.21 -37.29
CA ASP A 89 -13.99 -3.26 -37.58
C ASP A 89 -15.30 -4.03 -37.81
N GLU A 90 -16.09 -4.19 -36.75
CA GLU A 90 -17.41 -4.82 -36.84
C GLU A 90 -18.45 -3.70 -36.92
N ASP A 91 -19.11 -3.56 -38.07
CA ASP A 91 -20.16 -2.56 -38.32
C ASP A 91 -19.74 -1.08 -38.16
N GLY A 92 -18.44 -0.77 -38.27
CA GLY A 92 -17.91 0.59 -38.12
C GLY A 92 -17.43 0.91 -36.71
N ASP A 93 -17.53 -0.04 -35.78
CA ASP A 93 -17.11 0.09 -34.38
C ASP A 93 -15.85 -0.78 -34.12
N PRO A 94 -14.67 -0.17 -33.92
CA PRO A 94 -13.44 -0.88 -33.62
C PRO A 94 -13.54 -1.69 -32.32
N THR A 95 -13.26 -3.00 -32.41
CA THR A 95 -13.40 -3.96 -31.31
C THR A 95 -12.17 -4.86 -31.20
N LEU A 96 -11.93 -5.40 -30.00
CA LEU A 96 -10.75 -6.23 -29.72
C LEU A 96 -11.18 -7.66 -29.40
N TYR A 97 -10.54 -8.63 -30.07
CA TYR A 97 -10.78 -10.06 -29.92
C TYR A 97 -9.53 -10.74 -29.39
N ALA A 98 -9.70 -11.75 -28.53
CA ALA A 98 -8.57 -12.59 -28.14
C ALA A 98 -8.06 -13.44 -29.32
N ALA A 99 -6.73 -13.57 -29.47
CA ALA A 99 -6.11 -14.26 -30.61
C ALA A 99 -5.09 -15.33 -30.19
N GLY A 100 -5.38 -16.08 -29.13
CA GLY A 100 -4.55 -17.19 -28.66
C GLY A 100 -4.41 -17.23 -27.16
N GLN A 101 -3.31 -17.83 -26.70
CA GLN A 101 -2.89 -17.84 -25.30
C GLN A 101 -1.82 -16.78 -25.09
N GLY A 102 -2.02 -15.95 -24.09
CA GLY A 102 -1.02 -15.01 -23.59
C GLY A 102 -0.23 -15.56 -22.41
N THR A 103 0.55 -14.69 -21.78
CA THR A 103 1.32 -14.99 -20.57
C THR A 103 1.15 -13.88 -19.53
N LEU A 104 1.07 -14.30 -18.27
CA LEU A 104 1.22 -13.43 -17.10
C LEU A 104 2.48 -13.88 -16.36
N GLU A 105 3.46 -13.00 -16.29
CA GLU A 105 4.75 -13.24 -15.64
C GLU A 105 4.95 -12.29 -14.47
N VAL A 106 5.41 -12.81 -13.34
CA VAL A 106 5.84 -12.01 -12.19
C VAL A 106 7.33 -12.24 -12.00
N SER A 107 8.07 -11.14 -11.85
CA SER A 107 9.51 -11.17 -11.61
C SER A 107 9.91 -10.06 -10.64
N GLY A 108 10.91 -10.33 -9.79
CA GLY A 108 11.37 -9.36 -8.81
C GLY A 108 12.20 -9.99 -7.71
N GLY A 109 12.16 -9.39 -6.54
CA GLY A 109 12.67 -10.00 -5.33
C GLY A 109 12.46 -9.14 -4.08
N PHE A 110 12.78 -9.74 -2.94
CA PHE A 110 12.91 -9.03 -1.67
C PHE A 110 14.37 -8.75 -1.34
N PHE A 111 14.60 -7.66 -0.63
CA PHE A 111 15.89 -7.22 -0.13
C PHE A 111 15.81 -7.13 1.39
N LEU A 112 16.92 -7.46 2.04
CA LEU A 112 17.00 -7.49 3.49
C LEU A 112 17.94 -6.39 3.97
N ASP A 113 17.52 -5.66 4.99
CA ASP A 113 18.37 -4.83 5.83
C ASP A 113 18.15 -5.22 7.29
N GLY A 114 18.98 -4.77 8.22
CA GLY A 114 18.81 -5.16 9.61
C GLY A 114 19.92 -4.72 10.56
N SER A 115 19.66 -4.95 11.83
CA SER A 115 20.57 -4.69 12.93
C SER A 115 20.70 -5.89 13.85
N LEU A 116 21.82 -5.95 14.55
CA LEU A 116 22.14 -6.98 15.52
C LEU A 116 22.48 -6.33 16.85
N LYS A 117 21.93 -6.88 17.92
CA LYS A 117 22.30 -6.54 19.29
C LYS A 117 22.82 -7.79 20.00
N VAL A 118 24.03 -7.69 20.56
CA VAL A 118 24.68 -8.75 21.32
C VAL A 118 25.16 -8.20 22.66
N ASP A 119 24.58 -8.74 23.74
CA ASP A 119 25.00 -8.55 25.12
C ASP A 119 25.22 -9.92 25.82
N GLN A 120 25.95 -10.80 25.14
CA GLN A 120 26.29 -12.13 25.65
C GLN A 120 27.61 -12.10 26.44
N PRO A 121 27.65 -12.61 27.70
CA PRO A 121 28.87 -12.67 28.48
C PRO A 121 30.01 -13.42 27.78
N GLY A 122 31.19 -12.81 27.76
CA GLY A 122 32.39 -13.38 27.11
C GLY A 122 32.61 -12.95 25.67
N LEU A 123 31.66 -12.22 25.07
CA LEU A 123 31.81 -11.57 23.77
C LEU A 123 31.87 -10.04 23.91
N PRO A 124 32.50 -9.32 22.95
CA PRO A 124 32.34 -7.87 22.85
C PRO A 124 30.85 -7.51 22.71
N LYS A 125 30.40 -6.48 23.43
CA LYS A 125 29.05 -5.95 23.22
C LYS A 125 28.94 -5.34 21.83
N TYR A 126 27.81 -5.54 21.18
CA TYR A 126 27.51 -4.97 19.87
C TYR A 126 26.07 -4.50 19.80
N ASP A 127 25.83 -3.36 19.17
CA ASP A 127 24.51 -2.81 18.88
C ASP A 127 24.64 -1.93 17.63
N GLY A 128 24.13 -2.39 16.50
CA GLY A 128 24.25 -1.69 15.22
C GLY A 128 23.88 -2.51 13.99
N ASP A 129 24.09 -1.92 12.81
CA ASP A 129 23.68 -2.48 11.51
C ASP A 129 24.45 -3.75 11.11
N LEU A 130 23.79 -4.65 10.38
CA LEU A 130 24.37 -5.88 9.83
C LEU A 130 24.87 -5.65 8.38
N PRO A 131 26.18 -5.37 8.16
CA PRO A 131 26.69 -5.15 6.82
C PRO A 131 26.63 -6.43 5.97
N GLY A 132 26.35 -6.26 4.68
CA GLY A 132 26.26 -7.37 3.71
C GLY A 132 24.85 -7.98 3.60
N LEU A 133 23.95 -7.67 4.52
CA LEU A 133 22.56 -8.12 4.43
C LEU A 133 21.84 -7.49 3.21
N ALA A 134 22.14 -6.23 2.90
CA ALA A 134 21.64 -5.54 1.70
C ALA A 134 22.08 -6.18 0.37
N ASP A 135 23.11 -7.03 0.37
CA ASP A 135 23.55 -7.77 -0.82
C ASP A 135 22.75 -9.07 -1.01
N VAL A 136 21.89 -9.43 -0.04
CA VAL A 136 21.02 -10.61 -0.09
C VAL A 136 19.73 -10.26 -0.81
N SER A 137 19.50 -10.92 -1.94
CA SER A 137 18.24 -10.84 -2.67
C SER A 137 17.50 -12.18 -2.61
N LEU A 138 16.19 -12.12 -2.37
CA LEU A 138 15.30 -13.27 -2.46
C LEU A 138 14.55 -13.18 -3.80
N PRO A 139 15.05 -13.80 -4.88
CA PRO A 139 14.42 -13.67 -6.18
C PRO A 139 13.03 -14.32 -6.16
N ILE A 140 12.09 -13.68 -6.83
CA ILE A 140 10.78 -14.26 -7.09
C ILE A 140 10.57 -14.37 -8.60
N SER A 141 9.96 -15.47 -9.03
CA SER A 141 9.54 -15.64 -10.41
C SER A 141 8.34 -16.57 -10.50
N GLY A 142 7.35 -16.17 -11.28
CA GLY A 142 6.19 -16.99 -11.61
C GLY A 142 5.72 -16.70 -13.02
N SER A 143 5.18 -17.70 -13.71
CA SER A 143 4.59 -17.52 -15.04
C SER A 143 3.44 -18.49 -15.22
N VAL A 144 2.32 -17.99 -15.73
CA VAL A 144 1.15 -18.79 -16.09
C VAL A 144 0.64 -18.39 -17.48
N PRO A 145 0.13 -19.34 -18.27
CA PRO A 145 -0.56 -19.01 -19.50
C PRO A 145 -1.89 -18.32 -19.18
N VAL A 146 -2.21 -17.28 -19.95
CA VAL A 146 -3.49 -16.56 -19.88
C VAL A 146 -4.33 -16.98 -21.07
N SER A 147 -5.55 -17.47 -20.81
CA SER A 147 -6.50 -17.77 -21.88
C SER A 147 -7.32 -16.53 -22.19
N GLY A 148 -7.42 -16.17 -23.47
CA GLY A 148 -8.22 -15.02 -23.89
C GLY A 148 -7.58 -13.68 -23.50
N LEU A 149 -8.42 -12.71 -23.14
CA LEU A 149 -8.03 -11.38 -22.65
C LEU A 149 -8.21 -11.24 -21.12
N ALA A 150 -8.32 -12.36 -20.38
CA ALA A 150 -8.62 -12.40 -18.94
C ALA A 150 -9.91 -11.67 -18.54
N LEU A 151 -10.95 -11.68 -19.40
CA LEU A 151 -12.19 -10.90 -19.20
C LEU A 151 -13.28 -11.62 -18.39
N GLU A 152 -13.33 -12.95 -18.45
CA GLU A 152 -14.42 -13.74 -17.84
C GLU A 152 -14.00 -14.42 -16.53
N GLU A 153 -12.71 -14.74 -16.42
CA GLU A 153 -12.13 -15.43 -15.27
C GLU A 153 -10.83 -14.73 -14.88
N PRO A 154 -10.70 -14.26 -13.62
CA PRO A 154 -9.45 -13.74 -13.11
C PRO A 154 -8.33 -14.77 -13.24
N VAL A 155 -7.15 -14.33 -13.66
CA VAL A 155 -5.98 -15.20 -13.80
C VAL A 155 -5.02 -14.93 -12.67
N THR A 156 -4.76 -15.94 -11.86
CA THR A 156 -3.82 -15.87 -10.74
C THR A 156 -2.49 -16.53 -11.10
N VAL A 157 -1.39 -15.83 -10.88
CA VAL A 157 -0.03 -16.37 -10.86
C VAL A 157 0.48 -16.37 -9.43
N SER A 158 0.95 -17.53 -8.99
CA SER A 158 1.70 -17.68 -7.74
C SER A 158 3.19 -17.69 -8.06
N ALA A 159 3.90 -16.62 -7.70
CA ALA A 159 5.35 -16.55 -7.73
C ALA A 159 5.90 -17.10 -6.40
N ALA A 160 6.29 -18.37 -6.40
CA ALA A 160 6.92 -19.00 -5.24
C ALA A 160 8.34 -18.43 -5.03
N ILE A 161 8.74 -18.32 -3.76
CA ILE A 161 10.12 -18.06 -3.37
C ILE A 161 10.71 -19.43 -3.02
N GLU A 162 11.75 -19.84 -3.75
CA GLU A 162 12.34 -21.15 -3.54
C GLU A 162 12.88 -21.27 -2.10
N PRO A 163 12.49 -22.31 -1.35
CA PRO A 163 12.99 -22.53 -0.01
C PRO A 163 14.48 -22.89 -0.06
N GLY A 164 15.24 -22.41 0.91
CA GLY A 164 16.67 -22.69 0.98
C GLY A 164 17.48 -21.78 1.89
N ASP A 165 18.70 -22.21 2.17
CA ASP A 165 19.67 -21.47 2.97
C ASP A 165 20.25 -20.31 2.16
N LEU A 166 20.26 -19.12 2.75
CA LEU A 166 20.92 -17.95 2.19
C LEU A 166 22.42 -17.97 2.53
N PRO A 167 23.26 -17.24 1.77
CA PRO A 167 24.67 -17.09 2.11
C PRO A 167 24.84 -16.57 3.55
N PRO A 168 25.70 -17.18 4.37
CA PRO A 168 25.91 -16.75 5.75
C PRO A 168 26.48 -15.33 5.79
N ILE A 169 25.93 -14.48 6.65
CA ILE A 169 26.35 -13.09 6.79
C ILE A 169 27.31 -12.95 7.98
N PRO A 170 28.59 -12.58 7.77
CA PRO A 170 29.55 -12.44 8.87
C PRO A 170 29.10 -11.42 9.90
N LEU A 171 29.29 -11.72 11.18
CA LEU A 171 28.89 -10.79 12.25
C LEU A 171 29.84 -9.58 12.32
N PRO A 172 29.31 -8.36 12.50
CA PRO A 172 30.11 -7.13 12.58
C PRO A 172 30.83 -6.99 13.94
N GLY A 173 31.61 -5.91 14.08
CA GLY A 173 32.21 -5.54 15.37
C GLY A 173 33.29 -6.49 15.89
N GLY A 174 33.80 -7.40 15.04
CA GLY A 174 34.77 -8.42 15.45
C GLY A 174 34.15 -9.57 16.25
N LEU A 175 32.82 -9.70 16.22
CA LEU A 175 32.13 -10.87 16.73
C LEU A 175 32.47 -12.09 15.84
N PRO A 176 32.98 -13.18 16.42
CA PRO A 176 33.26 -14.39 15.66
C PRO A 176 31.95 -15.16 15.40
N GLY A 177 31.65 -15.45 14.12
CA GLY A 177 30.45 -16.19 13.71
C GLY A 177 29.73 -15.59 12.50
N SER A 178 28.49 -16.02 12.27
CA SER A 178 27.63 -15.55 11.18
C SER A 178 26.14 -15.59 11.52
N LEU A 179 25.36 -14.68 10.91
CA LEU A 179 23.91 -14.79 10.81
C LEU A 179 23.56 -15.79 9.70
N GLN A 180 22.74 -16.76 10.04
CA GLN A 180 22.18 -17.77 9.16
C GLN A 180 20.72 -17.41 8.91
N LEU A 181 20.32 -17.36 7.64
CA LEU A 181 18.95 -17.10 7.23
C LEU A 181 18.54 -18.19 6.24
N SER A 182 17.31 -18.67 6.34
CA SER A 182 16.72 -19.55 5.33
C SER A 182 15.30 -19.13 5.01
N VAL A 183 14.92 -19.29 3.74
CA VAL A 183 13.54 -19.13 3.29
C VAL A 183 12.83 -20.46 3.54
N ALA A 184 11.73 -20.42 4.29
CA ALA A 184 10.92 -21.60 4.57
C ALA A 184 9.89 -21.86 3.45
N ASP A 185 9.43 -23.11 3.38
CA ASP A 185 8.33 -23.53 2.50
C ASP A 185 7.07 -22.66 2.72
N GLY A 186 6.35 -22.36 1.65
CA GLY A 186 5.12 -21.56 1.70
C GLY A 186 5.30 -20.06 1.47
N SER A 187 6.53 -19.60 1.24
CA SER A 187 6.80 -18.21 0.83
C SER A 187 6.32 -17.96 -0.62
N THR A 188 5.35 -17.07 -0.82
CA THR A 188 4.73 -16.80 -2.13
C THR A 188 4.34 -15.33 -2.29
N ILE A 189 4.28 -14.88 -3.55
CA ILE A 189 3.49 -13.71 -3.97
C ILE A 189 2.45 -14.17 -4.98
N ASP A 190 1.19 -13.91 -4.69
CA ASP A 190 0.07 -14.15 -5.57
C ASP A 190 -0.35 -12.85 -6.26
N VAL A 191 -0.50 -12.90 -7.58
CA VAL A 191 -1.00 -11.79 -8.39
C VAL A 191 -2.17 -12.28 -9.22
N THR A 192 -3.33 -11.66 -9.02
CA THR A 192 -4.54 -11.93 -9.78
C THR A 192 -4.81 -10.78 -10.72
N VAL A 193 -4.97 -11.04 -12.02
CA VAL A 193 -5.27 -10.04 -13.04
C VAL A 193 -6.64 -10.34 -13.65
N GLU A 194 -7.46 -9.30 -13.78
CA GLU A 194 -8.77 -9.35 -14.40
C GLU A 194 -8.93 -8.18 -15.39
N GLY A 195 -9.19 -8.49 -16.66
CA GLY A 195 -9.51 -7.53 -17.70
C GLY A 195 -10.95 -7.06 -17.58
N SER A 196 -11.19 -5.77 -17.77
CA SER A 196 -12.52 -5.14 -17.65
C SER A 196 -13.08 -4.73 -19.02
N CYS A 197 -12.29 -4.01 -19.81
CA CYS A 197 -12.72 -3.47 -21.09
C CYS A 197 -11.52 -3.23 -22.01
N ALA A 198 -11.79 -3.10 -23.31
CA ALA A 198 -10.82 -2.73 -24.32
C ALA A 198 -11.25 -1.52 -25.15
N SER A 199 -10.29 -0.79 -25.68
CA SER A 199 -10.51 0.28 -26.66
C SER A 199 -9.56 0.11 -27.84
N VAL A 200 -10.05 0.39 -29.04
CA VAL A 200 -9.26 0.34 -30.28
C VAL A 200 -9.35 1.71 -30.94
N GLY A 201 -8.22 2.38 -31.09
CA GLY A 201 -8.06 3.66 -31.80
C GLY A 201 -7.43 3.47 -33.17
N GLU A 202 -7.09 4.58 -33.84
CA GLU A 202 -6.57 4.56 -35.23
C GLU A 202 -5.27 3.76 -35.40
N SER A 203 -4.43 3.66 -34.35
CA SER A 203 -3.15 2.96 -34.41
C SER A 203 -2.76 2.26 -33.12
N THR A 204 -3.65 2.22 -32.13
CA THR A 204 -3.39 1.68 -30.80
C THR A 204 -4.57 0.87 -30.31
N ALA A 205 -4.30 -0.22 -29.61
CA ALA A 205 -5.30 -0.96 -28.84
C ALA A 205 -4.88 -0.96 -27.38
N GLU A 206 -5.85 -0.86 -26.49
CA GLU A 206 -5.63 -0.80 -25.05
C GLU A 206 -6.65 -1.71 -24.36
N LEU A 207 -6.16 -2.61 -23.51
CA LEU A 207 -6.96 -3.39 -22.57
C LEU A 207 -6.74 -2.81 -21.17
N ARG A 208 -7.82 -2.57 -20.44
CA ARG A 208 -7.83 -2.10 -19.06
C ARG A 208 -8.35 -3.19 -18.15
N GLY A 209 -7.89 -3.18 -16.90
CA GLY A 209 -8.28 -4.15 -15.90
C GLY A 209 -7.75 -3.77 -14.53
N VAL A 210 -7.83 -4.72 -13.60
CA VAL A 210 -7.30 -4.62 -12.26
C VAL A 210 -6.30 -5.74 -12.02
N ALA A 211 -5.28 -5.44 -11.22
CA ALA A 211 -4.36 -6.44 -10.68
C ALA A 211 -4.40 -6.38 -9.16
N VAL A 212 -4.55 -7.51 -8.49
CA VAL A 212 -4.56 -7.64 -7.03
C VAL A 212 -3.37 -8.48 -6.60
N ARG A 213 -2.55 -7.97 -5.68
CA ARG A 213 -1.35 -8.64 -5.16
C ARG A 213 -1.54 -8.98 -3.68
N SER A 214 -1.18 -10.20 -3.27
CA SER A 214 -1.06 -10.61 -1.86
C SER A 214 0.08 -11.62 -1.68
N GLY A 215 0.43 -12.00 -0.45
CA GLY A 215 1.41 -13.06 -0.22
C GLY A 215 2.03 -13.06 1.17
N THR A 216 3.05 -13.89 1.35
CA THR A 216 3.83 -13.98 2.59
C THR A 216 5.26 -14.41 2.29
N VAL A 217 6.23 -13.90 3.08
CA VAL A 217 7.62 -14.38 3.08
C VAL A 217 7.92 -14.94 4.44
N ILE A 218 8.37 -16.20 4.51
CA ILE A 218 8.66 -16.90 5.75
C ILE A 218 10.18 -17.08 5.87
N LEU A 219 10.76 -16.50 6.92
CA LEU A 219 12.21 -16.51 7.17
C LEU A 219 12.51 -17.20 8.49
N ASP A 220 13.39 -18.20 8.46
CA ASP A 220 14.00 -18.75 9.67
C ASP A 220 15.32 -18.03 9.94
N ILE A 221 15.53 -17.65 11.20
CA ILE A 221 16.65 -16.82 11.61
C ILE A 221 17.45 -17.55 12.69
N ALA A 222 18.75 -17.69 12.49
CA ALA A 222 19.66 -18.21 13.51
C ALA A 222 20.97 -17.44 13.54
N VAL A 223 21.56 -17.26 14.72
CA VAL A 223 22.87 -16.63 14.89
C VAL A 223 23.87 -17.67 15.36
N GLU A 224 24.90 -17.91 14.56
CA GLU A 224 26.04 -18.76 14.93
C GLU A 224 27.14 -17.89 15.53
N LEU A 225 27.55 -18.21 16.76
CA LEU A 225 28.61 -17.52 17.50
C LEU A 225 29.76 -18.48 17.81
N ASP A 226 30.96 -18.10 17.42
CA ASP A 226 32.19 -18.86 17.65
C ASP A 226 32.89 -18.38 18.93
N ILE A 227 32.44 -18.86 20.08
CA ILE A 227 32.95 -18.39 21.37
C ILE A 227 34.33 -19.04 21.66
N PRO A 228 35.40 -18.24 21.88
CA PRO A 228 36.68 -18.79 22.29
C PRO A 228 36.51 -19.67 23.54
N VAL A 229 37.07 -20.88 23.52
CA VAL A 229 36.97 -21.92 24.58
C VAL A 229 35.69 -22.75 24.54
N VAL A 230 34.53 -22.19 24.22
CA VAL A 230 33.26 -22.94 24.24
C VAL A 230 32.94 -23.60 22.90
N GLY A 231 33.49 -23.08 21.80
CA GLY A 231 33.21 -23.53 20.44
C GLY A 231 32.01 -22.81 19.82
N SER A 232 31.57 -23.29 18.65
CA SER A 232 30.44 -22.74 17.91
C SER A 232 29.13 -23.03 18.64
N GLN A 233 28.31 -22.00 18.83
CA GLN A 233 26.97 -22.09 19.37
C GLN A 233 25.99 -21.48 18.37
N THR A 234 24.94 -22.23 18.02
CA THR A 234 23.83 -21.73 17.22
C THR A 234 22.72 -21.30 18.16
N ILE A 235 22.31 -20.04 18.05
CA ILE A 235 21.16 -19.47 18.75
C ILE A 235 20.03 -19.37 17.73
N ASP A 236 18.98 -20.15 17.94
CA ASP A 236 17.75 -20.07 17.17
C ASP A 236 16.96 -18.82 17.59
N ILE A 237 16.75 -17.90 16.65
CA ILE A 237 15.98 -16.67 16.87
C ILE A 237 14.48 -16.95 16.63
N GLY A 238 14.17 -17.92 15.78
CA GLY A 238 12.83 -18.34 15.40
C GLY A 238 12.46 -18.03 13.96
N THR A 239 11.21 -18.33 13.63
CA THR A 239 10.60 -18.11 12.32
C THR A 239 9.80 -16.80 12.32
N VAL A 240 9.91 -16.03 11.24
CA VAL A 240 9.17 -14.78 11.04
C VAL A 240 8.35 -14.87 9.77
N GLU A 241 7.07 -14.53 9.88
CA GLU A 241 6.19 -14.31 8.73
C GLU A 241 6.14 -12.82 8.42
N VAL A 242 6.50 -12.48 7.19
CA VAL A 242 6.46 -11.12 6.63
C VAL A 242 5.25 -11.05 5.70
N PRO A 243 4.11 -10.49 6.17
CA PRO A 243 2.92 -10.42 5.35
C PRO A 243 3.11 -9.43 4.21
N VAL A 244 2.72 -9.82 2.99
CA VAL A 244 2.54 -8.92 1.85
C VAL A 244 1.05 -8.60 1.76
N PRO A 245 0.61 -7.44 2.28
CA PRO A 245 -0.81 -7.13 2.36
C PRO A 245 -1.43 -7.07 0.96
N GLU A 246 -2.75 -7.27 0.92
CA GLU A 246 -3.49 -7.12 -0.32
C GLU A 246 -3.39 -5.69 -0.84
N SER A 247 -3.17 -5.51 -2.14
CA SER A 247 -3.19 -4.21 -2.79
C SER A 247 -3.67 -4.33 -4.23
N THR A 248 -4.46 -3.34 -4.66
CA THR A 248 -5.08 -3.28 -5.99
C THR A 248 -4.38 -2.23 -6.84
N TYR A 249 -4.18 -2.56 -8.12
CA TYR A 249 -3.49 -1.74 -9.11
C TYR A 249 -4.31 -1.68 -10.40
N ASP A 250 -4.24 -0.54 -11.08
CA ASP A 250 -4.74 -0.43 -12.45
C ASP A 250 -3.82 -1.20 -13.40
N ALA A 251 -4.38 -2.19 -14.10
CA ALA A 251 -3.67 -2.96 -15.10
C ALA A 251 -4.02 -2.41 -16.50
N VAL A 252 -3.01 -1.99 -17.25
CA VAL A 252 -3.18 -1.50 -18.62
C VAL A 252 -2.19 -2.21 -19.55
N ALA A 253 -2.71 -2.88 -20.58
CA ALA A 253 -1.93 -3.50 -21.64
C ALA A 253 -2.20 -2.79 -22.98
N LYS A 254 -1.14 -2.45 -23.71
CA LYS A 254 -1.24 -1.66 -24.95
C LYS A 254 -0.55 -2.35 -26.11
N ALA A 255 -1.08 -2.13 -27.31
CA ALA A 255 -0.44 -2.46 -28.58
C ALA A 255 -0.41 -1.21 -29.47
N SER A 256 0.61 -1.11 -30.31
CA SER A 256 0.75 -0.06 -31.32
C SER A 256 0.82 -0.67 -32.72
N GLY A 257 0.57 0.13 -33.76
CA GLY A 257 0.58 -0.35 -35.15
C GLY A 257 -0.63 -1.19 -35.49
N VAL A 258 -1.76 -0.93 -34.83
CA VAL A 258 -2.99 -1.69 -35.00
C VAL A 258 -3.60 -1.45 -36.38
N SER A 259 -3.90 -2.52 -37.11
CA SER A 259 -4.72 -2.52 -38.32
C SER A 259 -6.01 -3.29 -38.07
N LEU A 260 -7.14 -2.74 -38.53
CA LEU A 260 -8.44 -3.39 -38.39
C LEU A 260 -8.61 -4.52 -39.41
N GLN A 261 -9.14 -5.64 -38.95
CA GLN A 261 -9.38 -6.85 -39.76
C GLN A 261 -10.82 -7.33 -39.69
N GLU A 262 -11.14 -8.37 -40.47
CA GLU A 262 -12.40 -9.10 -40.33
C GLU A 262 -12.46 -9.80 -38.96
N PRO A 263 -13.61 -9.77 -38.27
CA PRO A 263 -13.70 -10.27 -36.90
C PRO A 263 -13.40 -11.78 -36.84
N PRO A 264 -12.43 -12.22 -36.02
CA PRO A 264 -12.15 -13.63 -35.86
C PRO A 264 -13.26 -14.32 -35.05
N GLN A 265 -13.27 -15.65 -35.08
CA GLN A 265 -14.06 -16.42 -34.13
C GLN A 265 -13.35 -16.42 -32.77
N GLY A 266 -13.88 -15.70 -31.78
CA GLY A 266 -13.30 -15.64 -30.44
C GLY A 266 -14.09 -14.77 -29.48
N PRO A 267 -13.73 -14.77 -28.18
CA PRO A 267 -14.34 -13.88 -27.20
C PRO A 267 -14.00 -12.42 -27.53
N LYS A 268 -15.05 -11.58 -27.52
CA LYS A 268 -15.00 -10.14 -27.79
C LYS A 268 -14.84 -9.40 -26.47
N ALA A 269 -13.91 -8.44 -26.41
CA ALA A 269 -13.78 -7.56 -25.26
C ALA A 269 -14.95 -6.55 -25.19
N PRO A 270 -15.50 -6.28 -23.99
CA PRO A 270 -16.36 -5.13 -23.76
C PRO A 270 -15.64 -3.84 -24.18
N VAL A 271 -16.34 -2.92 -24.82
CA VAL A 271 -15.75 -1.63 -25.23
C VAL A 271 -15.64 -0.75 -23.99
N CYS A 272 -14.47 -0.16 -23.74
CA CYS A 272 -14.33 0.81 -22.66
C CYS A 272 -15.24 1.99 -22.95
N SER A 273 -16.10 2.36 -21.98
CA SER A 273 -16.91 3.57 -22.03
C SER A 273 -15.99 4.78 -22.21
N SER A 274 -15.78 5.20 -23.46
CA SER A 274 -15.08 6.44 -23.74
C SER A 274 -16.00 7.52 -23.21
N LYS A 275 -15.64 8.11 -22.07
CA LYS A 275 -16.29 9.31 -21.58
C LYS A 275 -16.06 10.37 -22.66
N THR A 276 -16.99 10.46 -23.62
CA THR A 276 -17.02 11.55 -24.60
C THR A 276 -17.09 12.78 -23.75
N THR A 277 -15.94 13.42 -23.59
CA THR A 277 -15.86 14.74 -23.01
C THR A 277 -16.52 15.60 -24.07
N GLU A 278 -17.86 15.71 -24.00
CA GLU A 278 -18.62 16.67 -24.76
C GLU A 278 -18.06 18.03 -24.30
N SER A 279 -17.03 18.46 -25.01
CA SER A 279 -16.48 19.79 -24.92
C SER A 279 -17.59 20.68 -25.45
N GLY A 280 -18.51 21.06 -24.56
CA GLY A 280 -19.62 21.93 -24.87
C GLY A 280 -19.03 23.21 -25.44
N GLU A 281 -19.17 23.40 -26.75
CA GLU A 281 -18.97 24.67 -27.43
C GLU A 281 -20.00 25.65 -26.87
N GLY A 282 -19.65 26.26 -25.74
CA GLY A 282 -20.35 27.36 -25.12
C GLY A 282 -20.30 28.57 -26.05
N GLY A 283 -21.48 28.93 -26.55
CA GLY A 283 -21.70 30.00 -27.50
C GLY A 283 -21.21 31.38 -27.08
N SER A 284 -20.85 32.12 -28.12
CA SER A 284 -20.48 33.53 -28.20
C SER A 284 -21.52 34.51 -27.62
N GLY A 285 -21.04 35.58 -26.96
CA GLY A 285 -21.59 36.93 -27.13
C GLY A 285 -21.94 37.75 -25.88
N GLY A 286 -21.02 38.59 -25.41
CA GLY A 286 -21.33 39.67 -24.45
C GLY A 286 -20.17 40.67 -24.25
N ALA A 287 -20.34 41.90 -24.75
CA ALA A 287 -19.35 42.99 -24.79
C ALA A 287 -19.00 43.60 -23.40
N PRO A 288 -17.86 44.33 -23.26
CA PRO A 288 -17.38 44.83 -21.97
C PRO A 288 -18.02 46.18 -21.60
N GLY A 289 -18.60 46.24 -20.39
CA GLY A 289 -19.07 47.47 -19.72
C GLY A 289 -18.23 47.79 -18.47
N PRO A 290 -18.03 49.07 -18.13
CA PRO A 290 -16.90 49.51 -17.32
C PRO A 290 -17.09 49.39 -15.81
N ILE A 291 -15.94 49.28 -15.15
CA ILE A 291 -15.69 49.33 -13.71
C ILE A 291 -16.28 50.61 -13.08
N PRO A 292 -16.90 50.51 -11.90
CA PRO A 292 -16.82 51.57 -10.91
C PRO A 292 -16.21 51.08 -9.59
N SER A 293 -15.18 51.78 -9.17
CA SER A 293 -14.62 51.75 -7.81
C SER A 293 -15.60 52.35 -6.81
N THR A 294 -15.65 51.79 -5.59
CA THR A 294 -15.89 52.42 -4.27
C THR A 294 -16.10 51.25 -3.29
N GLY A 295 -15.46 51.16 -2.13
CA GLY A 295 -15.30 52.17 -1.10
C GLY A 295 -16.09 51.72 0.12
N SER A 296 -15.38 51.38 1.19
CA SER A 296 -15.87 50.84 2.47
C SER A 296 -17.03 51.62 3.11
N SER A 297 -17.90 50.94 3.87
CA SER A 297 -18.18 51.19 5.31
C SER A 297 -19.59 50.75 5.78
N SER A 298 -19.59 50.00 6.89
CA SER A 298 -20.46 50.05 8.08
C SER A 298 -22.01 50.07 8.03
N SER A 299 -22.56 49.25 8.93
CA SER A 299 -23.64 49.54 9.91
C SER A 299 -25.09 49.09 9.63
N SER A 300 -25.52 48.15 10.50
CA SER A 300 -26.75 48.10 11.32
C SER A 300 -28.17 48.16 10.71
N SER A 301 -28.99 47.29 11.31
CA SER A 301 -30.41 47.45 11.70
C SER A 301 -31.51 46.77 10.87
N SER A 302 -32.03 45.70 11.49
CA SER A 302 -33.45 45.33 11.66
C SER A 302 -34.53 46.08 10.87
N SER A 303 -35.42 45.33 10.20
CA SER A 303 -36.82 45.09 10.66
C SER A 303 -37.71 44.44 9.59
N SER A 304 -38.43 43.40 10.04
CA SER A 304 -39.78 42.94 9.67
C SER A 304 -40.35 43.15 8.25
N GLY A 305 -40.82 42.03 7.67
CA GLY A 305 -42.22 41.94 7.28
C GLY A 305 -42.52 41.36 5.90
N THR A 306 -43.32 40.28 5.93
CA THR A 306 -44.46 39.97 5.04
C THR A 306 -44.28 38.84 4.02
N SER A 307 -45.27 37.96 4.12
CA SER A 307 -45.64 36.72 3.44
C SER A 307 -45.86 36.75 1.92
N SER A 308 -45.53 35.62 1.28
CA SER A 308 -46.27 35.01 0.16
C SER A 308 -45.72 33.59 -0.08
N THR A 309 -46.30 32.53 0.47
CA THR A 309 -47.22 31.59 -0.22
C THR A 309 -47.01 31.46 -1.74
N SER A 310 -46.28 30.42 -2.13
CA SER A 310 -46.39 29.77 -3.45
C SER A 310 -46.25 28.26 -3.26
N ALA A 311 -47.38 27.57 -3.41
CA ALA A 311 -47.45 26.13 -3.50
C ALA A 311 -46.94 25.68 -4.88
N SER A 312 -46.01 24.73 -4.89
CA SER A 312 -45.64 24.00 -6.10
C SER A 312 -45.71 22.52 -5.78
N THR A 313 -46.73 21.89 -6.35
CA THR A 313 -47.00 20.46 -6.43
C THR A 313 -45.78 19.67 -6.91
N SER A 314 -45.25 18.81 -6.06
CA SER A 314 -44.32 17.74 -6.43
C SER A 314 -45.12 16.55 -6.97
N SER A 315 -45.10 16.39 -8.29
CA SER A 315 -45.49 15.14 -8.96
C SER A 315 -44.31 14.17 -8.90
N SER A 316 -44.36 13.26 -7.95
CA SER A 316 -43.50 12.08 -7.86
C SER A 316 -43.86 11.09 -8.98
N ASN A 317 -43.07 11.09 -10.05
CA ASN A 317 -43.06 10.01 -11.04
C ASN A 317 -42.00 8.99 -10.60
N SER A 318 -42.44 8.00 -9.81
CA SER A 318 -41.67 6.79 -9.54
C SER A 318 -41.78 5.86 -10.74
N SER A 319 -40.87 6.01 -11.71
CA SER A 319 -40.66 5.02 -12.77
C SER A 319 -39.67 3.99 -12.25
N SER A 320 -40.21 2.84 -11.83
CA SER A 320 -39.49 1.58 -11.69
C SER A 320 -38.93 1.17 -13.05
N SER A 321 -37.66 1.51 -13.33
CA SER A 321 -36.93 1.01 -14.49
C SER A 321 -36.15 -0.24 -14.09
N SER A 322 -36.63 -1.37 -14.60
CA SER A 322 -35.94 -2.65 -14.56
C SER A 322 -34.59 -2.56 -15.29
N GLY A 323 -33.51 -2.85 -14.57
CA GLY A 323 -32.32 -3.55 -15.07
C GLY A 323 -31.50 -2.88 -16.18
N VAL A 324 -31.03 -1.66 -15.97
CA VAL A 324 -29.84 -1.16 -16.69
C VAL A 324 -28.65 -1.39 -15.78
N VAL A 325 -27.79 -2.35 -16.14
CA VAL A 325 -26.47 -2.51 -15.52
C VAL A 325 -25.67 -1.28 -15.95
N TYR A 326 -25.45 -0.35 -15.03
CA TYR A 326 -24.62 0.81 -15.28
C TYR A 326 -23.17 0.35 -15.20
N GLU A 327 -22.57 0.08 -16.36
CA GLU A 327 -21.12 -0.11 -16.49
C GLU A 327 -20.45 1.24 -16.24
N CYS A 328 -19.92 1.44 -15.04
CA CYS A 328 -19.10 2.59 -14.71
C CYS A 328 -17.63 2.27 -14.98
N THR A 329 -16.81 3.29 -15.21
CA THR A 329 -15.35 3.18 -15.32
C THR A 329 -14.63 4.13 -14.37
N THR A 330 -15.34 5.13 -13.83
CA THR A 330 -14.81 6.10 -12.87
C THR A 330 -15.87 6.44 -11.82
N ASP A 331 -15.46 6.81 -10.61
CA ASP A 331 -16.38 7.20 -9.53
C ASP A 331 -17.29 8.36 -9.94
N SER A 332 -16.81 9.27 -10.80
CA SER A 332 -17.61 10.39 -11.31
C SER A 332 -18.76 10.02 -12.26
N GLU A 333 -18.87 8.74 -12.65
CA GLU A 333 -20.02 8.19 -13.40
C GLU A 333 -21.08 7.61 -12.45
N CYS A 334 -20.66 7.25 -11.25
CA CYS A 334 -21.53 6.91 -10.15
C CYS A 334 -21.98 8.23 -9.49
N GLY A 335 -23.24 8.33 -9.09
CA GLY A 335 -23.73 9.56 -8.44
C GLY A 335 -22.89 9.93 -7.21
N ALA A 336 -23.13 11.10 -6.62
CA ALA A 336 -22.35 11.58 -5.47
C ALA A 336 -22.29 10.60 -4.27
N ASP A 337 -23.22 9.65 -4.20
CA ASP A 337 -23.35 8.66 -3.13
C ASP A 337 -22.96 7.24 -3.60
N ALA A 338 -22.12 7.11 -4.63
CA ALA A 338 -21.69 5.82 -5.17
C ALA A 338 -20.26 5.89 -5.74
N VAL A 339 -19.55 4.76 -5.70
CA VAL A 339 -18.22 4.58 -6.29
C VAL A 339 -18.24 3.49 -7.33
N CYS A 340 -17.35 3.59 -8.31
CA CYS A 340 -17.24 2.61 -9.36
C CYS A 340 -16.30 1.48 -8.95
N ARG A 341 -16.81 0.25 -8.86
CA ARG A 341 -16.03 -0.94 -8.52
C ARG A 341 -16.46 -2.11 -9.40
N LEU A 342 -15.50 -2.76 -10.05
CA LEU A 342 -15.74 -3.88 -10.97
C LEU A 342 -16.82 -3.55 -12.02
N ASN A 343 -16.75 -2.34 -12.57
CA ASN A 343 -17.73 -1.76 -13.49
C ASN A 343 -19.16 -1.64 -12.95
N GLU A 344 -19.38 -1.73 -11.64
CA GLU A 344 -20.68 -1.48 -11.02
C GLU A 344 -20.61 -0.26 -10.10
N CYS A 345 -21.60 0.62 -10.19
CA CYS A 345 -21.77 1.67 -9.20
C CYS A 345 -22.27 1.07 -7.89
N LYS A 346 -21.38 0.94 -6.91
CA LYS A 346 -21.69 0.50 -5.56
C LYS A 346 -22.05 1.70 -4.70
N ALA A 347 -23.09 1.56 -3.89
CA ALA A 347 -23.51 2.61 -2.98
C ALA A 347 -22.42 2.84 -1.92
N VAL A 348 -22.15 4.11 -1.66
CA VAL A 348 -21.31 4.57 -0.55
C VAL A 348 -22.20 5.03 0.57
N TYR A 349 -21.85 4.69 1.80
CA TYR A 349 -22.55 5.19 2.97
C TYR A 349 -21.61 5.39 4.15
N ASP A 350 -22.05 6.25 5.06
CA ASP A 350 -21.34 6.57 6.28
C ASP A 350 -21.76 5.61 7.40
N VAL A 351 -20.82 4.83 7.92
CA VAL A 351 -20.99 4.04 9.14
C VAL A 351 -20.58 4.89 10.34
N CYS A 352 -21.57 5.52 10.98
CA CYS A 352 -21.36 6.33 12.18
C CYS A 352 -21.24 5.47 13.44
N LEU A 353 -20.00 5.23 13.88
CA LEU A 353 -19.69 4.43 15.06
C LEU A 353 -20.05 5.16 16.35
N ASN A 354 -19.81 6.48 16.41
CA ASN A 354 -20.10 7.34 17.56
C ASN A 354 -19.69 6.72 18.90
N THR A 355 -18.49 6.12 18.92
CA THR A 355 -17.97 5.37 20.06
C THR A 355 -16.66 5.97 20.53
N THR A 356 -16.36 5.82 21.81
CA THR A 356 -15.04 6.07 22.36
C THR A 356 -14.28 4.77 22.41
N LEU A 357 -13.11 4.73 21.77
CA LEU A 357 -12.14 3.65 21.89
C LEU A 357 -11.16 4.02 23.00
N HIS A 358 -10.88 3.08 23.89
CA HIS A 358 -9.85 3.24 24.90
C HIS A 358 -8.69 2.35 24.49
N VAL A 359 -7.49 2.92 24.32
CA VAL A 359 -6.26 2.20 24.02
C VAL A 359 -5.24 2.56 25.08
N GLY A 360 -4.68 1.56 25.75
CA GLY A 360 -3.79 1.75 26.88
C GLY A 360 -2.88 0.55 27.08
N ASP A 361 -2.57 0.18 28.32
CA ASP A 361 -1.82 -1.03 28.67
C ASP A 361 -0.57 -1.25 27.79
N LEU A 362 0.23 -0.19 27.65
CA LEU A 362 1.41 -0.21 26.80
C LEU A 362 2.39 -1.32 27.21
N SER A 363 2.89 -2.05 26.21
CA SER A 363 3.99 -2.99 26.38
C SER A 363 5.32 -2.24 26.30
N LEU A 364 6.17 -2.41 27.31
CA LEU A 364 7.50 -1.83 27.34
C LEU A 364 8.36 -2.38 26.20
N VAL A 365 8.88 -1.47 25.39
CA VAL A 365 9.84 -1.74 24.30
C VAL A 365 11.27 -1.41 24.75
N GLU A 366 11.46 -0.28 25.42
CA GLU A 366 12.76 0.22 25.88
C GLU A 366 12.60 1.05 27.18
N GLY A 367 13.67 1.17 27.98
CA GLY A 367 13.74 2.00 29.19
C GLY A 367 13.31 1.28 30.48
N ASP A 368 12.99 2.06 31.52
CA ASP A 368 12.61 1.58 32.84
C ASP A 368 11.10 1.56 33.13
N ALA A 369 10.29 1.95 32.13
CA ALA A 369 8.81 2.00 32.16
C ALA A 369 8.21 3.20 32.92
N GLU A 370 9.02 4.17 33.30
CA GLU A 370 8.57 5.44 33.90
C GLU A 370 8.81 6.59 32.91
N PHE A 371 7.93 7.59 32.85
CA PHE A 371 8.15 8.83 32.08
C PHE A 371 8.62 10.00 32.94
N GLY A 372 8.77 9.79 34.25
CA GLY A 372 9.40 10.75 35.17
C GLY A 372 8.70 12.11 35.30
N GLY A 373 7.45 12.25 34.82
CA GLY A 373 6.75 13.54 34.75
C GLY A 373 7.27 14.47 33.64
N HIS A 374 7.91 13.91 32.61
CA HIS A 374 8.46 14.66 31.47
C HIS A 374 7.58 14.64 30.22
N GLY A 375 6.46 13.91 30.27
CA GLY A 375 5.54 13.73 29.14
C GLY A 375 6.17 12.93 27.98
N PRO A 376 5.44 11.96 27.40
CA PRO A 376 5.89 11.26 26.21
C PRO A 376 5.64 12.05 24.91
N GLU A 377 6.48 11.81 23.92
CA GLU A 377 6.07 11.90 22.52
C GLU A 377 5.08 10.76 22.26
N VAL A 378 3.83 11.11 21.97
CA VAL A 378 2.78 10.17 21.65
C VAL A 378 2.58 10.15 20.13
N LYS A 379 2.61 8.94 19.58
CA LYS A 379 2.25 8.64 18.21
C LYS A 379 1.02 7.74 18.19
N LEU A 380 -0.01 8.18 17.48
CA LEU A 380 -1.28 7.48 17.35
C LEU A 380 -1.57 7.26 15.87
N ASP A 381 -1.65 6.00 15.44
CA ASP A 381 -2.03 5.61 14.09
C ASP A 381 -3.36 4.82 14.15
N ILE A 382 -4.35 5.21 13.36
CA ILE A 382 -5.67 4.56 13.30
C ILE A 382 -5.96 4.19 11.85
N ALA A 383 -6.22 2.92 11.58
CA ALA A 383 -6.56 2.43 10.24
C ALA A 383 -7.92 1.73 10.24
N PRO A 384 -8.90 2.22 9.47
CA PRO A 384 -10.10 1.46 9.16
C PRO A 384 -9.81 0.45 8.05
N LEU A 385 -10.34 -0.77 8.19
CA LEU A 385 -10.15 -1.85 7.23
C LEU A 385 -11.34 -2.81 7.22
N VAL A 386 -11.40 -3.62 6.17
CA VAL A 386 -12.31 -4.76 6.05
C VAL A 386 -11.71 -5.93 6.81
N GLY A 387 -12.25 -6.21 7.99
CA GLY A 387 -11.91 -7.35 8.81
C GLY A 387 -12.55 -8.67 8.33
N PRO A 388 -12.30 -9.77 9.06
CA PRO A 388 -12.80 -11.09 8.70
C PRO A 388 -14.32 -11.12 8.53
N ALA A 389 -14.77 -11.83 7.47
CA ALA A 389 -16.18 -11.92 7.07
C ALA A 389 -16.79 -10.58 6.63
N GLY A 390 -16.00 -9.70 6.01
CA GLY A 390 -16.48 -8.45 5.43
C GLY A 390 -16.97 -7.46 6.49
N LYS A 391 -16.30 -7.37 7.65
CA LYS A 391 -16.77 -6.53 8.77
C LYS A 391 -15.87 -5.32 8.96
N LEU A 392 -16.44 -4.16 9.26
CA LEU A 392 -15.64 -2.99 9.60
C LEU A 392 -14.76 -3.26 10.84
N GLN A 393 -13.46 -3.07 10.68
CA GLN A 393 -12.46 -3.19 11.73
C GLN A 393 -11.67 -1.88 11.82
N LEU A 394 -11.37 -1.44 13.03
CA LEU A 394 -10.41 -0.36 13.28
C LEU A 394 -9.21 -0.93 14.01
N ILE A 395 -8.01 -0.75 13.45
CA ILE A 395 -6.77 -1.02 14.15
C ILE A 395 -6.21 0.30 14.65
N VAL A 396 -5.87 0.34 15.94
CA VAL A 396 -5.27 1.51 16.58
C VAL A 396 -3.90 1.11 17.11
N HIS A 397 -2.85 1.77 16.61
CA HIS A 397 -1.50 1.65 17.11
C HIS A 397 -1.16 2.89 17.94
N LEU A 398 -0.79 2.66 19.18
CA LEU A 398 -0.36 3.69 20.12
C LEU A 398 1.11 3.44 20.48
N SER A 399 1.94 4.46 20.34
CA SER A 399 3.33 4.47 20.77
C SER A 399 3.59 5.71 21.61
N MET A 400 4.21 5.54 22.77
CA MET A 400 4.58 6.64 23.65
C MET A 400 6.06 6.52 24.00
N LYS A 401 6.81 7.61 23.84
CA LYS A 401 8.25 7.64 24.08
C LYS A 401 8.64 8.82 24.95
N GLU A 402 9.33 8.58 26.06
CA GLU A 402 9.80 9.65 26.93
C GLU A 402 10.73 10.62 26.19
N THR A 403 10.63 11.92 26.52
CA THR A 403 11.36 12.98 25.82
C THR A 403 12.62 13.49 26.53
N GLN A 404 12.83 13.20 27.83
CA GLN A 404 13.90 13.86 28.62
C GLN A 404 14.77 12.93 29.48
N SER A 405 14.24 11.82 30.01
CA SER A 405 15.01 10.77 30.70
C SER A 405 14.89 9.46 29.95
N ASP A 406 15.92 8.60 30.09
CA ASP A 406 16.15 7.19 29.69
C ASP A 406 15.53 6.57 28.40
N TRP A 407 14.76 7.36 27.65
CA TRP A 407 14.03 7.07 26.43
C TRP A 407 13.06 5.91 26.54
N SER A 408 12.44 5.75 27.72
CA SER A 408 11.37 4.78 27.95
C SER A 408 10.34 4.83 26.82
N THR A 409 10.09 3.68 26.19
CA THR A 409 9.19 3.56 25.04
C THR A 409 8.21 2.42 25.28
N GLY A 410 6.92 2.71 25.14
CA GLY A 410 5.84 1.75 25.27
C GLY A 410 4.94 1.76 24.04
N THR A 411 4.49 0.59 23.60
CA THR A 411 3.59 0.47 22.45
C THR A 411 2.43 -0.48 22.74
N ASN A 412 1.28 -0.23 22.12
CA ASN A 412 0.18 -1.18 22.07
C ASN A 412 -0.53 -1.08 20.72
N SER A 413 -1.16 -2.17 20.30
CA SER A 413 -1.95 -2.26 19.09
C SER A 413 -3.24 -2.99 19.39
N GLU A 414 -4.36 -2.29 19.28
CA GLU A 414 -5.68 -2.85 19.56
C GLU A 414 -6.54 -2.88 18.30
N THR A 415 -7.40 -3.91 18.24
CA THR A 415 -8.28 -4.15 17.10
C THR A 415 -9.73 -4.14 17.57
N PHE A 416 -10.50 -3.17 17.06
CA PHE A 416 -11.90 -2.98 17.36
C PHE A 416 -12.74 -3.50 16.20
N ASN A 417 -13.64 -4.44 16.50
CA ASN A 417 -14.49 -5.08 15.50
C ASN A 417 -15.91 -4.52 15.59
N PHE A 418 -16.44 -4.08 14.46
CA PHE A 418 -17.80 -3.57 14.36
C PHE A 418 -18.61 -4.45 13.43
N ASN A 419 -19.85 -4.76 13.82
CA ASN A 419 -20.71 -5.68 13.07
C ASN A 419 -21.45 -4.96 11.94
N TYR A 420 -20.70 -4.32 11.05
CA TYR A 420 -21.19 -3.71 9.82
C TYR A 420 -20.64 -4.48 8.62
N PRO A 421 -21.51 -5.09 7.79
CA PRO A 421 -21.08 -5.76 6.57
C PRO A 421 -20.63 -4.70 5.55
N ILE A 422 -19.39 -4.79 5.11
CA ILE A 422 -18.75 -3.88 4.16
C ILE A 422 -17.86 -4.68 3.21
N SER A 423 -17.74 -4.20 1.97
CA SER A 423 -16.81 -4.75 0.99
C SER A 423 -15.51 -3.95 0.90
N GLU A 424 -15.54 -2.66 1.25
CA GLU A 424 -14.40 -1.75 1.13
C GLU A 424 -14.53 -0.57 2.10
N VAL A 425 -13.39 -0.01 2.51
CA VAL A 425 -13.26 1.24 3.26
C VAL A 425 -12.62 2.28 2.35
N LEU A 426 -13.21 3.47 2.23
CA LEU A 426 -12.71 4.51 1.31
C LEU A 426 -11.75 5.51 1.96
N GLU A 427 -11.73 5.55 3.29
CA GLU A 427 -10.91 6.51 4.03
C GLU A 427 -9.51 5.96 4.32
N PRO A 428 -8.45 6.77 4.11
CA PRO A 428 -7.09 6.34 4.43
C PRO A 428 -6.88 6.26 5.95
N GLY A 429 -5.87 5.50 6.37
CA GLY A 429 -5.40 5.53 7.75
C GLY A 429 -4.91 6.93 8.16
N LEU A 430 -5.12 7.27 9.42
CA LEU A 430 -4.71 8.53 10.03
C LEU A 430 -3.55 8.28 10.98
N GLY A 431 -2.46 9.03 10.81
CA GLY A 431 -1.30 9.01 11.71
C GLY A 431 -1.07 10.38 12.31
N TRP A 432 -0.78 10.41 13.61
CA TRP A 432 -0.60 11.66 14.33
C TRP A 432 0.49 11.55 15.40
N THR A 433 1.17 12.67 15.67
CA THR A 433 2.26 12.74 16.64
C THR A 433 2.24 14.07 17.36
N TYR A 434 2.38 14.03 18.69
CA TYR A 434 2.65 15.21 19.51
C TYR A 434 3.56 14.88 20.68
N VAL A 435 3.99 15.94 21.36
CA VAL A 435 4.71 15.86 22.62
C VAL A 435 3.76 16.32 23.71
N ASP A 436 3.44 15.41 24.62
CA ASP A 436 2.81 15.72 25.89
C ASP A 436 3.83 16.51 26.74
N THR A 437 3.43 17.67 27.24
CA THR A 437 4.34 18.60 27.95
C THR A 437 3.96 18.85 29.40
N ASP A 438 2.81 18.34 29.84
CA ASP A 438 2.32 18.54 31.19
C ASP A 438 1.49 17.34 31.67
N THR A 439 0.83 17.49 32.82
CA THR A 439 0.10 16.40 33.49
C THR A 439 -1.39 16.38 33.22
N SER A 440 -1.83 17.20 32.27
CA SER A 440 -3.23 17.36 31.94
C SER A 440 -3.57 16.63 30.65
N ASP A 441 -4.81 16.18 30.58
CA ASP A 441 -5.40 15.62 29.36
C ASP A 441 -5.17 16.60 28.20
N ASP A 442 -4.45 16.16 27.18
CA ASP A 442 -4.18 16.98 25.99
C ASP A 442 -5.27 16.75 24.94
N PRO A 443 -6.21 17.70 24.77
CA PRO A 443 -7.22 17.60 23.74
C PRO A 443 -6.57 17.84 22.39
N LEU A 444 -6.72 16.86 21.52
CA LEU A 444 -6.16 16.92 20.19
C LEU A 444 -7.24 17.51 19.27
N ALA A 445 -6.91 18.56 18.53
CA ALA A 445 -7.87 19.35 17.73
C ALA A 445 -7.38 19.54 16.29
N GLY A 446 -8.30 19.49 15.33
CA GLY A 446 -8.05 19.79 13.92
C GLY A 446 -8.43 18.69 12.93
N TRP A 447 -9.53 17.98 13.16
CA TRP A 447 -9.78 16.70 12.48
C TRP A 447 -10.63 16.81 11.22
N GLU A 448 -10.17 16.11 10.19
CA GLU A 448 -10.92 15.73 8.98
C GLU A 448 -11.18 14.21 9.05
N ASN A 449 -12.25 13.73 8.40
CA ASN A 449 -12.66 12.32 8.31
C ASN A 449 -13.30 11.74 9.59
N TYR A 450 -13.02 10.47 9.91
CA TYR A 450 -13.71 9.65 10.90
C TYR A 450 -13.26 9.88 12.36
N LEU A 451 -12.24 10.69 12.62
CA LEU A 451 -11.77 10.96 13.99
C LEU A 451 -12.36 12.27 14.51
N LEU A 452 -13.11 12.23 15.61
CA LEU A 452 -13.78 13.41 16.17
C LEU A 452 -12.92 14.11 17.23
N SER A 453 -12.30 13.33 18.10
CA SER A 453 -11.36 13.82 19.09
C SER A 453 -10.50 12.66 19.60
N ALA A 454 -9.34 13.00 20.12
CA ALA A 454 -8.54 12.09 20.92
C ALA A 454 -8.04 12.86 22.15
N VAL A 455 -7.99 12.17 23.28
CA VAL A 455 -7.45 12.66 24.54
C VAL A 455 -6.48 11.59 25.01
N CYS A 456 -5.22 11.96 25.19
CA CYS A 456 -4.20 11.06 25.69
C CYS A 456 -3.65 11.60 27.01
N SER A 457 -3.26 10.68 27.89
CA SER A 457 -2.60 10.98 29.16
C SER A 457 -1.30 10.19 29.20
N GLY A 458 -0.17 10.89 29.20
CA GLY A 458 1.15 10.30 29.20
C GLY A 458 1.73 10.11 30.59
N ASP A 459 1.65 11.08 31.50
CA ASP A 459 2.49 11.16 32.70
C ASP A 459 1.70 11.17 34.03
N THR A 460 1.10 10.05 34.40
CA THR A 460 0.18 9.96 35.55
C THR A 460 0.85 9.99 36.95
N PHE A 461 2.10 10.43 37.07
CA PHE A 461 2.95 10.30 38.26
C PHE A 461 3.05 8.85 38.76
N GLY A 462 3.68 7.94 38.00
CA GLY A 462 3.85 6.55 38.42
C GLY A 462 4.54 5.65 37.38
N ASN A 463 4.21 4.35 37.40
CA ASN A 463 4.61 3.40 36.36
C ASN A 463 3.76 3.66 35.10
N ASP A 464 4.24 4.58 34.27
CA ASP A 464 3.49 5.12 33.13
C ASP A 464 3.30 4.07 32.02
N ILE A 465 4.25 3.15 31.83
CA ILE A 465 4.12 2.00 30.92
C ILE A 465 3.77 0.73 31.70
N GLY A 466 2.53 0.25 31.58
CA GLY A 466 2.10 -1.02 32.18
C GLY A 466 0.59 -1.15 32.38
N THR A 467 0.20 -2.03 33.31
CA THR A 467 -1.22 -2.29 33.68
C THR A 467 -1.48 -1.76 35.08
N GLY A 468 -2.62 -1.10 35.33
CA GLY A 468 -2.88 -0.51 36.66
C GLY A 468 -4.03 0.49 36.69
N SER A 469 -4.01 1.46 37.61
CA SER A 469 -4.98 2.58 37.65
C SER A 469 -4.36 3.93 37.31
N SER A 470 -3.10 3.93 36.89
CA SER A 470 -2.25 5.09 36.63
C SER A 470 -1.20 4.70 35.58
N TYR A 471 -1.68 4.32 34.40
CA TYR A 471 -0.86 4.00 33.23
C TYR A 471 -1.24 4.95 32.10
N SER A 472 -0.39 5.09 31.09
CA SER A 472 -0.66 5.97 29.95
C SER A 472 -1.71 5.39 29.00
N TRP A 473 -2.61 6.23 28.52
CA TRP A 473 -3.73 5.81 27.67
C TRP A 473 -4.16 6.89 26.69
N CYS A 474 -4.99 6.51 25.71
CA CYS A 474 -5.71 7.41 24.82
C CYS A 474 -7.18 7.01 24.73
N GLU A 475 -8.09 7.97 24.90
CA GLU A 475 -9.50 7.88 24.54
C GLU A 475 -9.74 8.56 23.21
N ILE A 476 -10.32 7.82 22.27
CA ILE A 476 -10.42 8.21 20.86
C ILE A 476 -11.89 8.18 20.49
N GLN A 477 -12.49 9.34 20.23
CA GLN A 477 -13.86 9.42 19.74
C GLN A 477 -13.88 9.28 18.23
N VAL A 478 -14.52 8.21 17.76
CA VAL A 478 -14.66 7.91 16.33
C VAL A 478 -16.06 8.28 15.86
N GLY A 479 -16.12 9.01 14.75
CA GLY A 479 -17.32 9.48 14.08
C GLY A 479 -17.79 8.50 13.01
N CYS A 480 -17.92 8.99 11.79
CA CYS A 480 -18.43 8.21 10.66
C CYS A 480 -17.30 7.79 9.74
N VAL A 481 -17.31 6.51 9.35
CA VAL A 481 -16.39 5.94 8.38
C VAL A 481 -17.13 5.74 7.06
N THR A 482 -16.58 6.28 5.98
CA THR A 482 -17.12 6.12 4.62
C THR A 482 -16.76 4.73 4.06
N VAL A 483 -17.77 3.92 3.73
CA VAL A 483 -17.61 2.52 3.31
C VAL A 483 -18.46 2.18 2.08
N VAL A 484 -18.14 1.04 1.45
CA VAL A 484 -18.91 0.44 0.35
C VAL A 484 -19.70 -0.76 0.87
N GLU A 485 -20.97 -0.87 0.48
CA GLU A 485 -21.84 -1.99 0.86
C GLU A 485 -21.36 -3.31 0.23
N GLU A 486 -21.54 -4.42 0.94
CA GLU A 486 -21.29 -5.77 0.40
C GLU A 486 -22.23 -6.12 -0.76
#